data_AF-A0A7S1NIR8-F1
#
_entry.id   AF-A0A7S1NIR8-F1
#
_cell.length_a   1.000
_cell.length_b   1.000
_cell.length_c   1.000
_cell.angle_alpha   90.00
_cell.angle_beta   90.00
_cell.angle_gamma   90.00
#
_symmetry.space_group_name_H-M   'P 1'
#
loop_
_entity.id
_entity.type
_entity.pdbx_description
1 polymer ?
#
loop_
_entity_poly.entity_id
_entity_poly.type
_entity_poly.pdbx_seq_one_letter_code
_entity_poly.pdbx_strand_id
1 'polypeptide(L)'
;WLPSAPRIAERSTGHTMGWHADVTAEGHGIGRGDQDAWAMRSHDRAFEAQKSGVLADEVVTVVGADGKLLSVDAMVRGHQDWARLRALRPVFRRAEEGA
;
A
#
# COMPACT_ATOMS: atom_id res chain seq x y z
N TRP A 1 -22.46 -17.04 -26.55
CA TRP A 1 -21.54 -16.03 -26.01
C TRP A 1 -21.99 -15.74 -24.59
N LEU A 2 -21.22 -16.15 -23.59
CA LEU A 2 -21.52 -15.88 -22.19
C LEU A 2 -20.51 -14.84 -21.67
N PRO A 3 -20.96 -13.83 -20.91
CA PRO A 3 -20.04 -12.87 -20.30
C PRO A 3 -19.13 -13.58 -19.30
N SER A 4 -17.84 -13.31 -19.37
CA SER A 4 -16.86 -13.73 -18.36
C SER A 4 -16.78 -12.70 -17.24
N ALA A 5 -16.46 -13.17 -16.04
CA ALA A 5 -16.21 -12.26 -14.92
C ALA A 5 -15.04 -11.32 -15.25
N PRO A 6 -15.16 -10.02 -14.91
CA PRO A 6 -14.06 -9.09 -15.10
C PRO A 6 -12.85 -9.53 -14.27
N ARG A 7 -11.67 -9.56 -14.89
CA ARG A 7 -10.42 -9.82 -14.17
C ARG A 7 -9.99 -8.56 -13.44
N ILE A 8 -9.27 -8.73 -12.32
CA ILE A 8 -8.55 -7.66 -11.64
C ILE A 8 -7.26 -7.38 -12.44
N ALA A 9 -7.42 -6.93 -13.68
CA ALA A 9 -6.34 -6.61 -14.60
C ALA A 9 -6.80 -5.49 -15.52
N GLU A 10 -5.89 -4.59 -15.87
CA GLU A 10 -6.18 -3.56 -16.84
C GLU A 10 -6.48 -4.22 -18.21
N ARG A 11 -7.46 -3.68 -18.92
CA ARG A 11 -8.05 -4.30 -20.11
C ARG A 11 -7.06 -4.43 -21.27
N SER A 12 -6.22 -3.41 -21.46
CA SER A 12 -5.36 -3.23 -22.63
C SER A 12 -4.03 -3.98 -22.50
N THR A 13 -3.47 -4.00 -21.29
CA THR A 13 -2.19 -4.60 -20.93
C THR A 13 -2.34 -6.00 -20.36
N GLY A 14 -3.51 -6.33 -19.80
CA GLY A 14 -3.74 -7.63 -19.15
C GLY A 14 -3.02 -7.79 -17.81
N HIS A 15 -2.40 -6.73 -17.29
CA HIS A 15 -1.62 -6.74 -16.04
C HIS A 15 -2.31 -6.01 -14.90
N THR A 16 -1.89 -6.30 -13.66
CA THR A 16 -2.39 -5.64 -12.45
C THR A 16 -1.69 -4.29 -12.23
N MET A 17 -2.27 -3.41 -11.42
CA MET A 17 -1.61 -2.15 -11.04
C MET A 17 -0.28 -2.39 -10.31
N GLY A 18 -0.20 -3.41 -9.46
CA GLY A 18 1.03 -3.75 -8.76
C GLY A 18 2.14 -4.25 -9.69
N TRP A 19 1.77 -4.97 -10.75
CA TRP A 19 2.73 -5.36 -11.81
C TRP A 19 3.30 -4.13 -12.51
N HIS A 20 2.46 -3.13 -12.83
CA HIS A 20 2.91 -1.87 -13.42
C HIS A 20 3.80 -1.05 -12.47
N ALA A 21 3.54 -1.10 -11.16
CA ALA A 21 4.40 -0.48 -10.17
C ALA A 21 5.80 -1.11 -10.14
N ASP A 22 5.89 -2.45 -10.21
CA ASP A 22 7.16 -3.16 -10.29
C ASP A 22 7.94 -2.80 -11.57
N VAL A 23 7.28 -2.74 -12.74
CA VAL A 23 7.90 -2.27 -14.00
C VAL A 23 8.40 -0.83 -13.89
N THR A 24 7.62 0.04 -13.25
CA THR A 24 8.00 1.45 -13.07
C THR A 24 9.22 1.58 -12.17
N ALA A 25 9.27 0.81 -11.07
CA ALA A 25 10.40 0.80 -10.16
C ALA A 25 11.68 0.29 -10.85
N GLU A 26 11.57 -0.80 -11.62
CA GLU A 26 12.67 -1.34 -12.41
C GLU A 26 13.19 -0.34 -13.45
N GLY A 27 12.29 0.27 -14.24
CA GLY A 27 12.65 1.24 -15.27
C GLY A 27 13.33 2.52 -14.75
N HIS A 28 13.17 2.83 -13.46
CA HIS A 28 13.81 3.97 -12.79
C HIS A 28 14.94 3.55 -11.84
N GLY A 29 15.31 2.27 -11.77
CA GLY A 29 16.35 1.78 -10.87
C GLY A 29 16.02 1.90 -9.38
N ILE A 30 14.74 1.89 -9.00
CA ILE A 30 14.29 2.01 -7.61
C ILE A 30 14.35 0.65 -6.92
N GLY A 31 15.41 0.43 -6.15
CA GLY A 31 15.64 -0.84 -5.46
C GLY A 31 14.64 -1.13 -4.33
N ARG A 32 14.50 -2.41 -3.97
CA ARG A 32 13.64 -2.87 -2.86
C ARG A 32 13.90 -2.13 -1.55
N GLY A 33 15.16 -1.85 -1.23
CA GLY A 33 15.55 -1.13 -0.02
C GLY A 33 14.96 0.28 0.05
N ASP A 34 14.93 1.00 -1.07
CA ASP A 34 14.39 2.37 -1.14
C ASP A 34 12.87 2.38 -1.05
N GLN A 35 12.22 1.40 -1.68
CA GLN A 35 10.78 1.21 -1.59
C GLN A 35 10.34 0.91 -0.15
N ASP A 36 11.02 -0.02 0.53
CA ASP A 36 10.77 -0.35 1.93
C ASP A 36 11.02 0.88 2.83
N ALA A 37 12.10 1.63 2.59
CA ALA A 37 12.42 2.84 3.33
C ALA A 37 11.35 3.91 3.19
N TRP A 38 10.81 4.08 1.99
CA TRP A 38 9.71 5.02 1.73
C TRP A 38 8.43 4.58 2.46
N ALA A 39 8.06 3.30 2.36
CA ALA A 39 6.87 2.76 3.00
C ALA A 39 6.91 2.95 4.53
N MET A 40 8.06 2.66 5.16
CA MET A 40 8.29 2.89 6.59
C MET A 40 8.08 4.36 6.97
N ARG A 41 8.78 5.27 6.29
CA ARG A 41 8.68 6.71 6.58
C ARG A 41 7.27 7.25 6.39
N SER A 42 6.54 6.74 5.39
CA SER A 42 5.16 7.14 5.13
C SER A 42 4.25 6.77 6.31
N HIS A 43 4.36 5.53 6.80
CA HIS A 43 3.60 5.07 7.95
C HIS A 43 3.95 5.82 9.24
N ASP A 44 5.23 6.08 9.50
CA ASP A 44 5.66 6.84 10.68
C ASP A 44 5.13 8.28 10.65
N ARG A 45 5.18 8.95 9.49
CA ARG A 45 4.61 10.29 9.33
C ARG A 45 3.10 10.33 9.54
N ALA A 46 2.37 9.36 8.98
CA ALA A 46 0.93 9.27 9.17
C ALA A 46 0.58 9.02 10.65
N PHE A 47 1.36 8.19 11.34
CA PHE A 47 1.19 7.93 12.77
C PHE A 47 1.40 9.19 13.61
N GLU A 48 2.48 9.93 13.37
CA GLU A 48 2.73 11.19 14.08
C GLU A 48 1.67 12.25 13.76
N ALA A 49 1.19 12.34 12.51
CA ALA A 49 0.12 13.24 12.13
C ALA A 49 -1.21 12.94 12.86
N GLN A 50 -1.56 11.66 12.97
CA GLN A 50 -2.73 11.23 13.75
C GLN A 50 -2.56 11.59 15.24
N LYS A 51 -1.38 11.32 15.81
CA LYS A 51 -1.07 11.58 17.22
C LYS A 51 -1.03 13.07 17.56
N SER A 52 -0.52 13.91 16.65
CA SER A 52 -0.43 15.36 16.86
C SER A 52 -1.76 16.08 16.64
N GLY A 53 -2.77 15.40 16.09
CA GLY A 53 -4.07 15.99 15.78
C GLY A 53 -4.06 16.92 14.56
N VAL A 54 -3.02 16.89 13.71
CA VAL A 54 -2.95 17.79 12.54
C VAL A 54 -4.05 17.48 11.51
N LEU A 55 -4.58 16.26 11.54
CA LEU A 55 -5.67 15.81 10.67
C LEU A 55 -7.06 16.04 11.27
N ALA A 56 -7.17 16.69 12.45
CA ALA A 56 -8.43 16.83 13.17
C ALA A 56 -9.49 17.63 12.39
N ASP A 57 -9.06 18.57 11.54
CA ASP A 57 -9.96 19.38 10.71
C ASP A 57 -10.46 18.63 9.46
N GLU A 58 -9.79 17.54 9.07
CA GLU A 58 -10.09 16.78 7.85
C GLU A 58 -10.81 15.45 8.15
N VAL A 59 -10.56 14.85 9.31
CA VAL A 59 -11.12 13.54 9.69
C VAL A 59 -12.42 13.70 10.45
N VAL A 60 -13.50 13.19 9.85
CA VAL A 60 -14.84 13.17 10.48
C VAL A 60 -15.11 11.79 11.08
N THR A 61 -15.57 11.76 12.32
CA THR A 61 -15.95 10.50 13.00
C THR A 61 -17.19 9.89 12.35
N VAL A 62 -17.13 8.59 12.05
CA VAL A 62 -18.27 7.82 11.55
C VAL A 62 -18.64 6.70 12.53
N VAL A 63 -19.91 6.30 12.54
CA VAL A 63 -20.40 5.22 13.40
C VAL A 63 -20.44 3.91 12.61
N GLY A 64 -19.70 2.91 13.06
CA GLY A 64 -19.69 1.57 12.48
C GLY A 64 -21.01 0.82 12.70
N ALA A 65 -21.24 -0.23 11.93
CA ALA A 65 -22.43 -1.07 12.05
C ALA A 65 -22.54 -1.77 13.43
N ASP A 66 -21.41 -1.93 14.13
CA ASP A 66 -21.33 -2.45 15.50
C ASP A 66 -21.47 -1.35 16.57
N GLY A 67 -21.80 -0.12 16.18
CA GLY A 67 -21.94 1.04 17.06
C GLY A 67 -20.62 1.68 17.49
N LYS A 68 -19.46 1.17 17.03
CA LYS A 68 -18.16 1.77 17.37
C LYS A 68 -17.93 3.08 16.62
N LEU A 69 -17.31 4.03 17.31
CA LEU A 69 -16.84 5.26 16.67
C LEU A 69 -15.53 4.99 15.93
N LEU A 70 -15.48 5.37 14.66
CA LEU A 70 -14.29 5.32 13.81
C LEU A 70 -13.83 6.76 13.58
N SER A 71 -12.80 7.17 14.32
CA SER A 71 -12.28 8.54 14.34
C SER A 71 -10.80 8.64 13.92
N VAL A 72 -10.16 7.52 13.57
CA VAL A 72 -8.75 7.43 13.20
C VAL A 72 -8.59 6.39 12.09
N ASP A 73 -7.69 6.61 11.12
CA ASP A 73 -7.47 5.64 10.04
C ASP A 73 -6.86 4.34 10.58
N ALA A 74 -7.49 3.21 10.26
CA ALA A 74 -7.14 1.90 10.82
C ALA A 74 -5.88 1.27 10.21
N MET A 75 -5.42 1.75 9.04
CA MET A 75 -4.32 1.12 8.29
C MET A 75 -2.95 1.68 8.64
N VAL A 76 -2.89 2.74 9.44
CA VAL A 76 -1.63 3.34 9.88
C VAL A 76 -0.96 2.45 10.93
N ARG A 77 0.30 2.12 10.69
CA ARG A 77 1.11 1.29 11.59
C ARG A 77 2.40 2.04 11.88
N GLY A 78 2.42 2.82 12.95
CA GLY A 78 3.63 3.52 13.38
C GLY A 78 4.69 2.54 13.90
N HIS A 79 5.96 2.93 13.82
CA HIS A 79 7.09 2.19 14.40
C HIS A 79 7.17 0.73 13.91
N GLN A 80 6.92 0.52 12.62
CA GLN A 80 6.99 -0.80 11.99
C GLN A 80 8.39 -1.43 12.16
N ASP A 81 8.45 -2.76 12.17
CA ASP A 81 9.72 -3.49 12.20
C ASP A 81 10.30 -3.65 10.79
N TRP A 82 11.48 -3.06 10.59
CA TRP A 82 12.27 -3.15 9.36
C TRP A 82 12.59 -4.58 8.95
N ALA A 83 12.89 -5.47 9.90
CA ALA A 83 13.21 -6.86 9.60
C ALA A 83 11.98 -7.58 9.05
N ARG A 84 10.81 -7.31 9.64
CA ARG A 84 9.53 -7.86 9.19
C ARG A 84 9.14 -7.37 7.79
N LEU A 85 9.33 -6.09 7.50
CA LEU A 85 9.00 -5.54 6.18
C LEU A 85 9.90 -6.16 5.09
N ARG A 86 11.21 -6.23 5.32
CA ARG A 86 12.17 -6.82 4.38
C ARG A 86 11.92 -8.31 4.11
N ALA A 87 11.44 -9.04 5.11
CA ALA A 87 11.11 -10.46 4.98
C ALA A 87 9.89 -10.74 4.09
N LEU A 88 9.09 -9.72 3.73
CA LEU A 88 7.93 -9.91 2.86
C LEU A 88 8.35 -10.32 1.44
N ARG A 89 7.65 -11.34 0.94
CA ARG A 89 7.78 -11.84 -0.44
C ARG A 89 7.12 -10.87 -1.43
N PRO A 90 7.65 -10.75 -2.66
CA PRO A 90 6.97 -10.05 -3.74
C PRO A 90 5.56 -10.62 -3.98
N VAL A 91 4.60 -9.73 -4.25
CA VAL A 91 3.18 -10.07 -4.44
C VAL A 91 2.80 -10.15 -5.93
N PHE A 92 3.43 -9.34 -6.80
CA PHE A 92 3.04 -9.20 -8.19
C PHE A 92 4.03 -9.84 -9.17
N ARG A 93 5.24 -9.28 -9.35
CA ARG A 93 6.29 -9.90 -10.17
C ARG A 93 7.25 -10.72 -9.32
N ARG A 94 7.65 -11.89 -9.83
CA ARG A 94 8.80 -12.62 -9.26
C ARG A 94 10.09 -12.04 -9.85
N ALA A 95 11.18 -12.11 -9.09
CA ALA A 95 12.50 -11.64 -9.54
C ALA A 95 12.99 -12.31 -10.85
N GLU A 96 12.44 -13.47 -11.19
CA GLU A 96 12.81 -14.27 -12.37
C GLU A 96 12.02 -13.89 -13.64
N GLU A 97 10.95 -13.10 -13.54
CA GLU A 97 10.13 -12.64 -14.68
C GLU A 97 10.66 -11.32 -15.30
N GLY A 98 11.91 -10.98 -15.03
CA GLY A 98 12.56 -9.74 -15.47
C GLY A 98 14.08 -9.86 -15.63
N ALA A 99 14.61 -11.08 -15.82
CA ALA A 99 16.00 -11.32 -16.19
C ALA A 99 16.09 -11.77 -17.65
#